data_AF-A0A7L4BIT0-F1
#
_entry.id   AF-A0A7L4BIT0-F1
#
_cell.length_a   1.000
_cell.length_b   1.000
_cell.length_c   1.000
_cell.angle_alpha   90.00
_cell.angle_beta   90.00
_cell.angle_gamma   90.00
#
_symmetry.space_group_name_H-M   'P 1'
#
loop_
_entity.id
_entity.type
_entity.pdbx_description
1 polymer ?
#
loop_
_entity_poly.entity_id
_entity_poly.type
_entity_poly.pdbx_seq_one_letter_code
_entity_poly.pdbx_strand_id
1 'polypeptide(L)'
;QTRGRYKSKLHGATDYFVGLTVEQKCELAERELAEMKDEIQRLKEDSEQTLQDLEAVIEEADVWWADVKKAITDFEKDIISTISSKKGSIIASEKLLRYMEEKNRQRDLLREKLRLKNYLLKGYKKKLQQQLRQKEQMGETLCEVRLQQLQVRNAQYQEKIDEKNQELLQLKLTSGKTAQVLNFYKRKLQDATEMSTSLMKDISQRKELLGKIEREAALVEEQRAEAESVNWRLRKQLSDYGVPPVLSYVQKEMAVTDLKNSLKAWERKTAVAEMTLQSYRRAWNQVKMSG
;
A
#
# COMPACT_ATOMS: atom_id res chain seq x y z
N GLN A 1 60.44 73.61 2.28
CA GLN A 1 59.78 73.44 3.59
C GLN A 1 58.30 73.15 3.34
N THR A 2 57.83 71.97 3.76
CA THR A 2 56.44 71.59 4.16
C THR A 2 55.27 72.27 3.43
N ARG A 3 54.26 71.59 2.88
CA ARG A 3 53.39 70.56 3.49
C ARG A 3 52.28 70.27 2.45
N GLY A 4 51.76 69.04 2.39
CA GLY A 4 50.53 68.78 1.62
C GLY A 4 50.36 67.36 1.08
N ARG A 5 50.55 66.34 1.90
CA ARG A 5 50.31 64.94 1.55
C ARG A 5 48.80 64.68 1.55
N TYR A 6 48.14 64.89 0.42
CA TYR A 6 46.75 64.45 0.23
C TYR A 6 46.73 62.93 0.03
N LYS A 7 46.14 62.25 1.01
CA LYS A 7 45.80 60.83 0.95
C LYS A 7 44.63 60.65 -0.02
N SER A 8 44.87 60.09 -1.21
CA SER A 8 43.82 59.33 -1.92
C SER A 8 44.02 57.86 -1.58
N LYS A 9 43.16 57.35 -0.70
CA LYS A 9 42.96 55.91 -0.54
C LYS A 9 42.45 55.39 -1.88
N LEU A 10 43.33 54.79 -2.68
CA LEU A 10 42.92 53.90 -3.75
C LEU A 10 42.19 52.75 -3.08
N HIS A 11 40.87 52.81 -3.18
CA HIS A 11 39.98 51.75 -2.73
C HIS A 11 40.38 50.45 -3.43
N GLY A 12 40.63 49.43 -2.61
CA GLY A 12 40.34 48.03 -2.88
C GLY A 12 40.71 47.52 -4.26
N ALA A 13 41.91 46.97 -4.36
CA ALA A 13 42.17 45.85 -5.24
C ALA A 13 41.16 44.73 -4.94
N THR A 14 40.10 44.69 -5.73
CA THR A 14 39.42 43.47 -6.18
C THR A 14 38.43 43.91 -7.23
N ASP A 15 38.91 44.05 -8.47
CA ASP A 15 38.14 43.56 -9.61
C ASP A 15 37.89 42.07 -9.32
N TYR A 16 36.88 41.78 -8.50
CA TYR A 16 36.21 40.51 -8.58
C TYR A 16 35.60 40.52 -9.97
N PHE A 17 36.36 40.03 -10.95
CA PHE A 17 35.75 39.40 -12.12
C PHE A 17 34.70 38.47 -11.54
N VAL A 18 33.44 38.88 -11.59
CA VAL A 18 32.31 38.04 -11.23
C VAL A 18 32.38 36.92 -12.24
N GLY A 19 33.03 35.82 -11.84
CA GLY A 19 33.16 34.66 -12.69
C GLY A 19 31.77 34.21 -13.07
N LEU A 20 31.57 33.92 -14.36
CA LEU A 20 30.31 33.38 -14.85
C LEU A 20 29.86 32.24 -13.94
N THR A 21 28.58 32.26 -13.57
CA THR A 21 27.99 31.17 -12.79
C THR A 21 28.11 29.86 -13.57
N VAL A 22 28.05 28.72 -12.88
CA VAL A 22 28.13 27.41 -13.54
C VAL A 22 27.04 27.29 -14.61
N GLU A 23 25.83 27.79 -14.33
CA GLU A 23 24.72 27.85 -15.28
C GLU A 23 25.07 28.69 -16.53
N GLN A 24 25.60 29.90 -16.36
CA GLN A 24 26.01 30.75 -17.49
C GLN A 24 27.14 30.12 -18.32
N LYS A 25 28.05 29.38 -17.67
CA LYS A 25 29.09 28.63 -18.37
C LYS A 25 28.51 27.45 -19.16
N CYS A 26 27.53 26.75 -18.62
CA CYS A 26 26.81 25.70 -19.33
C CYS A 26 26.03 26.26 -20.53
N GLU A 27 25.29 27.36 -20.35
CA GLU A 27 24.57 28.03 -21.43
C GLU A 27 25.51 28.50 -22.55
N LEU A 28 26.66 29.07 -22.19
CA LEU A 28 27.68 29.47 -23.15
C LEU A 28 28.24 28.24 -23.89
N ALA A 29 28.59 27.18 -23.16
CA ALA A 29 29.10 25.95 -23.77
C ALA A 29 28.08 25.30 -24.70
N GLU A 30 26.80 25.30 -24.35
CA GLU A 30 25.72 24.79 -25.20
C GLU A 30 25.54 25.63 -26.47
N ARG A 31 25.62 26.96 -26.34
CA ARG A 31 25.56 27.87 -27.50
C ARG A 31 26.74 27.67 -28.45
N GLU A 32 27.95 27.67 -27.93
CA GLU A 32 29.18 27.43 -28.71
C GLU A 32 29.13 26.05 -29.40
N LEU A 33 28.59 25.04 -28.72
CA LEU A 33 28.42 23.71 -29.29
C LEU A 33 27.37 23.72 -30.43
N ALA A 34 26.27 24.46 -30.27
CA ALA A 34 25.28 24.64 -31.33
C ALA A 34 25.87 25.40 -32.54
N GLU A 35 26.57 26.51 -32.31
CA GLU A 35 27.22 27.30 -33.36
C GLU A 35 28.27 26.49 -34.12
N MET A 36 29.10 25.71 -33.40
CA MET A 36 30.11 24.87 -34.02
C MET A 36 29.49 23.70 -34.81
N LYS A 37 28.35 23.16 -34.36
CA LYS A 37 27.59 22.16 -35.15
C LYS A 37 27.06 22.77 -36.44
N ASP A 38 26.48 23.97 -36.39
CA ASP A 38 25.97 24.66 -37.57
C ASP A 38 27.11 25.04 -38.53
N GLU A 39 28.26 25.45 -38.02
CA GLU A 39 29.45 25.71 -38.84
C GLU A 39 29.99 24.46 -39.51
N ILE A 40 30.09 23.34 -38.78
CA ILE A 40 30.48 22.03 -39.35
C ILE A 40 29.50 21.61 -40.46
N GLN A 41 28.20 21.81 -40.26
CA GLN A 41 27.18 21.44 -41.23
C GLN A 41 27.30 22.29 -42.50
N ARG A 42 27.47 23.61 -42.38
CA ARG A 42 27.71 24.51 -43.52
C ARG A 42 28.99 24.14 -44.27
N LEU A 43 30.09 23.91 -43.55
CA LEU A 43 31.36 23.47 -44.16
C LEU A 43 31.20 22.17 -44.94
N LYS A 44 30.43 21.22 -44.42
CA LYS A 44 30.13 19.97 -45.14
C LYS A 44 29.35 20.24 -46.43
N GLU A 45 28.27 20.99 -46.35
CA GLU A 45 27.44 21.34 -47.51
C GLU A 45 28.25 22.07 -48.59
N ASP A 46 29.07 23.04 -48.21
CA ASP A 46 29.95 23.77 -49.13
C ASP A 46 31.02 22.86 -49.74
N SER A 47 31.61 21.96 -48.94
CA SER A 47 32.61 21.01 -49.43
C SER A 47 32.02 20.00 -50.42
N GLU A 48 30.80 19.54 -50.16
CA GLU A 48 30.09 18.59 -51.02
C GLU A 48 29.65 19.24 -52.33
N GLN A 49 29.15 20.48 -52.26
CA GLN A 49 28.85 21.27 -53.46
C GLN A 49 30.10 21.49 -54.31
N THR A 50 31.22 21.86 -53.69
CA THR A 50 32.50 22.06 -54.38
C THR A 50 32.98 20.77 -55.04
N LEU A 51 32.85 19.63 -54.35
CA LEU A 51 33.21 18.32 -54.88
C LEU A 51 32.37 17.97 -56.11
N GLN A 52 31.04 18.15 -56.04
CA GLN A 52 30.13 17.91 -57.16
C GLN A 52 30.45 18.81 -58.37
N ASP A 53 30.80 20.08 -58.12
CA ASP A 53 31.18 21.01 -59.18
C ASP A 53 32.50 20.60 -59.86
N LEU A 54 33.49 20.15 -59.07
CA LEU A 54 34.75 19.65 -59.60
C LEU A 54 34.57 18.35 -60.40
N GLU A 55 33.75 17.42 -59.92
CA GLU A 55 33.41 16.19 -60.65
C GLU A 55 32.75 16.52 -62.00
N ALA A 56 31.79 17.45 -62.01
CA ALA A 56 31.14 17.89 -63.24
C ALA A 56 32.13 18.51 -64.25
N VAL A 57 33.11 19.29 -63.77
CA VAL A 57 34.16 19.88 -64.63
C VAL A 57 35.08 18.80 -65.19
N ILE A 58 35.44 17.78 -64.41
CA ILE A 58 36.26 16.66 -64.88
C ILE A 58 35.52 15.87 -65.97
N GLU A 59 34.25 15.54 -65.74
CA GLU A 59 33.42 14.85 -66.73
C GLU A 59 33.28 15.66 -68.03
N GLU A 60 33.08 16.97 -67.94
CA GLU A 60 33.03 17.85 -69.12
C GLU A 60 34.36 17.85 -69.88
N ALA A 61 35.49 17.93 -69.17
CA ALA A 61 36.81 17.91 -69.75
C ALA A 61 37.10 16.57 -70.47
N ASP A 62 36.69 15.45 -69.88
CA ASP A 62 36.84 14.12 -70.48
C ASP A 62 36.03 13.97 -71.77
N VAL A 63 34.78 14.44 -71.78
CA VAL A 63 33.94 14.47 -72.99
C VAL A 63 34.57 15.35 -74.06
N TRP A 64 35.02 16.55 -73.68
CA TRP A 64 35.68 17.48 -74.61
C TRP A 64 36.95 16.89 -75.20
N TRP A 65 37.78 16.24 -74.37
CA TRP A 65 39.01 15.59 -74.81
C TRP A 65 38.74 14.45 -75.80
N ALA A 66 37.72 13.63 -75.55
CA ALA A 66 37.29 12.58 -76.46
C ALA A 66 36.82 13.16 -77.81
N ASP A 67 36.05 14.24 -77.79
CA ASP A 67 35.56 14.92 -78.99
C ASP A 67 36.70 15.56 -79.80
N VAL A 68 37.68 16.20 -79.13
CA VAL A 68 38.86 16.78 -79.79
C VAL A 68 39.70 15.70 -80.45
N LYS A 69 39.99 14.59 -79.75
CA LYS A 69 40.71 13.45 -80.32
C LYS A 69 40.02 12.91 -81.57
N LYS A 70 38.70 12.73 -81.50
CA LYS A 70 37.90 12.28 -82.65
C LYS A 70 37.94 13.29 -83.79
N ALA A 71 37.85 14.59 -83.50
CA ALA A 71 37.91 15.65 -84.50
C ALA A 71 39.28 15.68 -85.21
N ILE A 72 40.37 15.43 -84.48
CA ILE A 72 41.72 15.31 -85.07
C ILE A 72 41.79 14.11 -86.00
N THR A 73 41.36 12.91 -85.53
CA THR A 73 41.40 11.69 -86.36
C THR A 73 40.50 11.80 -87.60
N ASP A 74 39.32 12.41 -87.46
CA ASP A 74 38.40 12.66 -88.58
C ASP A 74 39.03 13.62 -89.59
N PHE A 75 39.68 14.70 -89.12
CA PHE A 75 40.33 15.67 -89.99
C PHE A 75 41.53 15.07 -90.74
N GLU A 76 42.37 14.30 -90.05
CA GLU A 76 43.49 13.59 -90.66
C GLU A 76 43.01 12.64 -91.76
N LYS A 77 41.95 11.89 -91.48
CA LYS A 77 41.36 10.95 -92.44
C LYS A 77 40.68 11.67 -93.61
N ASP A 78 39.79 12.61 -93.36
CA ASP A 78 38.91 13.16 -94.39
C ASP A 78 39.59 14.25 -95.23
N ILE A 79 40.54 14.98 -94.64
CA ILE A 79 41.22 16.11 -95.27
C ILE A 79 42.67 15.77 -95.60
N ILE A 80 43.49 15.47 -94.60
CA ILE A 80 44.95 15.35 -94.80
C ILE A 80 45.26 14.17 -95.75
N SER A 81 44.67 13.00 -95.52
CA SER A 81 44.92 11.82 -96.36
C SER A 81 44.42 12.01 -97.79
N THR A 82 43.31 12.72 -98.00
CA THR A 82 42.71 12.88 -99.33
C THR A 82 43.39 13.98 -100.15
N ILE A 83 43.95 14.99 -99.50
CA ILE A 83 44.52 16.17 -100.15
C ILE A 83 46.05 16.05 -100.31
N SER A 84 46.69 15.06 -99.70
CA SER A 84 48.17 14.96 -99.62
C SER A 84 48.88 15.05 -100.98
N SER A 85 48.27 14.56 -102.06
CA SER A 85 48.83 14.59 -103.43
C SER A 85 48.44 15.83 -104.27
N LYS A 86 47.50 16.66 -103.79
CA LYS A 86 46.96 17.84 -104.52
C LYS A 86 47.02 19.13 -103.69
N LYS A 87 47.98 19.20 -102.77
CA LYS A 87 48.16 20.33 -101.83
C LYS A 87 48.35 21.64 -102.61
N GLY A 88 47.51 22.64 -102.33
CA GLY A 88 47.52 23.94 -103.02
C GLY A 88 46.62 24.04 -104.25
N SER A 89 45.91 22.96 -104.63
CA SER A 89 44.91 23.02 -105.70
C SER A 89 43.59 23.66 -105.23
N ILE A 90 42.84 24.27 -106.16
CA ILE A 90 41.50 24.82 -105.89
C ILE A 90 40.57 23.75 -105.30
N ILE A 91 40.67 22.51 -105.81
CA ILE A 91 39.88 21.35 -105.38
C ILE A 91 40.18 20.99 -103.91
N ALA A 92 41.43 21.14 -103.47
CA ALA A 92 41.82 20.93 -102.08
C ALA A 92 41.19 21.96 -101.14
N SER A 93 41.24 23.24 -101.52
CA SER A 93 40.64 24.34 -100.76
C SER A 93 39.12 24.22 -100.67
N GLU A 94 38.46 23.84 -101.77
CA GLU A 94 37.01 23.62 -101.81
C GLU A 94 36.58 22.43 -100.93
N LYS A 95 37.35 21.35 -100.89
CA LYS A 95 37.08 20.22 -99.98
C LYS A 95 37.22 20.63 -98.52
N LEU A 96 38.26 21.39 -98.19
CA LEU A 96 38.47 21.92 -96.84
C LEU A 96 37.32 22.84 -96.41
N LEU A 97 36.87 23.74 -97.30
CA LEU A 97 35.75 24.64 -97.02
C LEU A 97 34.46 23.86 -96.73
N ARG A 98 34.10 22.88 -97.58
CA ARG A 98 32.92 22.03 -97.37
C ARG A 98 32.97 21.26 -96.07
N TYR A 99 34.14 20.76 -95.67
CA TYR A 99 34.30 20.10 -94.38
C TYR A 99 34.08 21.05 -93.21
N MET A 100 34.64 22.26 -93.26
CA MET A 100 34.40 23.27 -92.23
C MET A 100 32.93 23.66 -92.12
N GLU A 101 32.25 23.84 -93.26
CA GLU A 101 30.81 24.14 -93.31
C GLU A 101 29.97 23.02 -92.68
N GLU A 102 30.22 21.76 -93.04
CA GLU A 102 29.48 20.63 -92.47
C GLU A 102 29.75 20.46 -90.96
N LYS A 103 30.99 20.62 -90.50
CA LYS A 103 31.31 20.55 -89.06
C LYS A 103 30.68 21.72 -88.29
N ASN A 104 30.64 22.93 -88.86
CA ASN A 104 29.92 24.06 -88.27
C ASN A 104 28.42 23.77 -88.16
N ARG A 105 27.80 23.23 -89.22
CA ARG A 105 26.39 22.84 -89.23
C ARG A 105 26.08 21.79 -88.15
N GLN A 106 26.93 20.77 -88.01
CA GLN A 106 26.79 19.74 -86.98
C GLN A 106 26.88 20.32 -85.56
N ARG A 107 27.83 21.25 -85.32
CA ARG A 107 27.98 21.94 -84.04
C ARG A 107 26.74 22.78 -83.71
N ASP A 108 26.18 23.49 -84.68
CA ASP A 108 24.97 24.29 -84.45
C ASP A 108 23.74 23.43 -84.13
N LEU A 109 23.58 22.27 -84.81
CA LEU A 109 22.55 21.29 -84.46
C LEU A 109 22.70 20.74 -83.04
N LEU A 110 23.93 20.43 -82.63
CA LEU A 110 24.21 19.96 -81.27
C LEU A 110 23.90 21.05 -80.24
N ARG A 111 24.28 22.30 -80.51
CA ARG A 111 23.97 23.45 -79.65
C ARG A 111 22.47 23.57 -79.41
N GLU A 112 21.65 23.54 -80.47
CA GLU A 112 20.19 23.62 -80.32
C GLU A 112 19.61 22.43 -79.55
N LYS A 113 20.10 21.20 -79.81
CA LYS A 113 19.70 20.01 -79.04
C LYS A 113 20.01 20.15 -77.54
N LEU A 114 21.21 20.62 -77.19
CA LEU A 114 21.61 20.82 -75.80
C LEU A 114 20.81 21.94 -75.14
N ARG A 115 20.53 23.03 -75.86
CA ARG A 115 19.69 24.13 -75.39
C ARG A 115 18.28 23.66 -75.03
N LEU A 116 17.64 22.87 -75.90
CA LEU A 116 16.32 22.30 -75.63
C LEU A 116 16.35 21.35 -74.42
N LYS A 117 17.37 20.48 -74.32
CA LYS A 117 17.52 19.58 -73.17
C LYS A 117 17.71 20.37 -71.86
N ASN A 118 18.52 21.42 -71.87
CA ASN A 118 18.73 22.29 -70.71
C ASN A 118 17.44 22.99 -70.27
N TYR A 119 16.64 23.49 -71.22
CA TYR A 119 15.33 24.08 -70.94
C TYR A 119 14.37 23.09 -70.27
N LEU A 120 14.27 21.87 -70.80
CA LEU A 120 13.44 20.81 -70.22
C LEU A 120 13.90 20.42 -68.81
N LEU A 121 15.20 20.23 -68.61
CA LEU A 121 15.77 19.88 -67.29
C LEU A 121 15.55 21.00 -66.27
N LYS A 122 15.70 22.27 -66.66
CA LYS A 122 15.38 23.42 -65.79
C LYS A 122 13.91 23.42 -65.37
N GLY A 123 12.99 23.10 -66.31
CA GLY A 123 11.58 22.96 -66.00
C GLY A 123 11.30 21.82 -65.02
N TYR A 124 11.94 20.67 -65.23
CA TYR A 124 11.79 19.51 -64.35
C TYR A 124 12.35 19.76 -62.94
N LYS A 125 13.53 20.39 -62.83
CA LYS A 125 14.12 20.83 -61.55
C LYS A 125 13.15 21.72 -60.77
N LYS A 126 12.55 22.72 -61.42
CA LYS A 126 11.57 23.62 -60.78
C LYS A 126 10.34 22.86 -60.26
N LYS A 127 9.82 21.91 -61.04
CA LYS A 127 8.68 21.07 -60.62
C LYS A 127 9.02 20.22 -59.39
N LEU A 128 10.18 19.56 -59.38
CA LEU A 128 10.62 18.76 -58.24
C LEU A 128 10.83 19.63 -56.99
N GLN A 129 11.48 20.79 -57.13
CA GLN A 129 11.65 21.73 -56.02
C GLN A 129 10.30 22.21 -55.45
N GLN A 130 9.30 22.44 -56.29
CA GLN A 130 7.96 22.81 -55.83
C GLN A 130 7.27 21.66 -55.09
N GLN A 131 7.38 20.43 -55.58
CA GLN A 131 6.84 19.25 -54.91
C GLN A 131 7.50 19.01 -53.55
N LEU A 132 8.81 19.21 -53.46
CA LEU A 132 9.55 19.10 -52.20
C LEU A 132 9.03 20.10 -51.16
N ARG A 133 8.93 21.39 -51.54
CA ARG A 133 8.38 22.43 -50.65
C ARG A 133 6.95 22.13 -50.19
N GLN A 134 6.10 21.64 -51.09
CA GLN A 134 4.72 21.25 -50.74
C GLN A 134 4.70 20.08 -49.74
N LYS A 135 5.59 19.09 -49.92
CA LYS A 135 5.71 17.95 -49.01
C LYS A 135 6.22 18.36 -47.63
N GLU A 136 7.19 19.27 -47.57
CA GLU A 136 7.72 19.84 -46.32
C GLU A 136 6.63 20.58 -45.55
N GLN A 137 5.94 21.53 -46.19
CA GLN A 137 4.86 22.30 -45.56
C GLN A 137 3.67 21.42 -45.11
N MET A 138 3.30 20.43 -45.92
CA MET A 138 2.25 19.47 -45.55
C MET A 138 2.70 18.57 -44.40
N GLY A 139 3.99 18.20 -44.34
CA GLY A 139 4.56 17.41 -43.25
C GLY A 139 4.54 18.16 -41.92
N GLU A 140 4.95 19.43 -41.91
CA GLU A 140 4.94 20.30 -40.73
C GLU A 140 3.53 20.50 -40.17
N THR A 141 2.59 20.89 -41.03
CA THR A 141 1.19 21.13 -40.61
C THR A 141 0.51 19.87 -40.08
N LEU A 142 0.73 18.70 -40.70
CA LEU A 142 0.20 17.43 -40.19
C LEU A 142 0.83 17.04 -38.85
N CYS A 143 2.13 17.30 -38.67
CA CYS A 143 2.81 17.06 -37.40
C CYS A 143 2.27 17.98 -36.29
N GLU A 144 2.07 19.26 -36.56
CA GLU A 144 1.50 20.23 -35.62
C GLU A 144 0.08 19.84 -35.18
N VAL A 145 -0.80 19.52 -36.13
CA VAL A 145 -2.18 19.08 -35.81
C VAL A 145 -2.16 17.80 -34.97
N ARG A 146 -1.29 16.84 -35.31
CA ARG A 146 -1.16 15.61 -34.53
C ARG A 146 -0.64 15.87 -33.12
N LEU A 147 0.31 16.80 -32.96
CA LEU A 147 0.82 17.22 -31.65
C LEU A 147 -0.28 17.88 -30.83
N GLN A 148 -1.06 18.80 -31.41
CA GLN A 148 -2.19 19.44 -30.74
C GLN A 148 -3.26 18.41 -30.34
N GLN A 149 -3.59 17.45 -31.21
CA GLN A 149 -4.52 16.36 -30.88
C GLN A 149 -4.03 15.52 -29.70
N LEU A 150 -2.73 15.22 -29.66
CA LEU A 150 -2.13 14.50 -28.52
C LEU A 150 -2.19 15.32 -27.23
N GLN A 151 -1.91 16.62 -27.30
CA GLN A 151 -2.01 17.52 -26.15
C GLN A 151 -3.45 17.59 -25.61
N VAL A 152 -4.44 17.76 -26.49
CA VAL A 152 -5.86 17.79 -26.09
C VAL A 152 -6.27 16.46 -25.46
N ARG A 153 -5.91 15.32 -26.09
CA ARG A 153 -6.25 14.00 -25.55
C ARG A 153 -5.58 13.76 -24.20
N ASN A 154 -4.34 14.20 -24.02
CA ASN A 154 -3.62 14.08 -22.75
C ASN A 154 -4.31 14.93 -21.66
N ALA A 155 -4.63 16.18 -21.95
CA ALA A 155 -5.38 17.05 -21.03
C ALA A 155 -6.72 16.43 -20.60
N GLN A 156 -7.48 15.86 -21.54
CA GLN A 156 -8.74 15.15 -21.25
C GLN A 156 -8.55 13.92 -20.36
N TYR A 157 -7.46 13.16 -20.54
CA TYR A 157 -7.18 12.01 -19.67
C TYR A 157 -6.74 12.46 -18.28
N GLN A 158 -5.96 13.54 -18.19
CA GLN A 158 -5.53 14.10 -16.91
C GLN A 158 -6.74 14.57 -16.09
N GLU A 159 -7.68 15.28 -16.71
CA GLU A 159 -8.94 15.71 -16.07
C GLU A 159 -9.73 14.50 -15.55
N LYS A 160 -9.91 13.46 -16.35
CA LYS A 160 -10.58 12.21 -15.92
C LYS A 160 -9.86 11.51 -14.77
N ILE A 161 -8.52 11.50 -14.79
CA ILE A 161 -7.72 10.93 -13.70
C ILE A 161 -7.97 11.73 -12.41
N ASP A 162 -7.99 13.05 -12.51
CA ASP A 162 -8.20 13.94 -11.37
C ASP A 162 -9.62 13.79 -10.80
N GLU A 163 -10.65 13.69 -11.64
CA GLU A 163 -12.02 13.36 -11.23
C GLU A 163 -12.09 12.03 -10.45
N LYS A 164 -11.50 10.96 -11.01
CA LYS A 164 -11.49 9.64 -10.35
C LYS A 164 -10.68 9.63 -9.06
N ASN A 165 -9.60 10.42 -8.99
CA ASN A 165 -8.83 10.57 -7.76
C ASN A 165 -9.64 11.28 -6.67
N GLN A 166 -10.43 12.30 -7.03
CA GLN A 166 -11.33 12.97 -6.09
C GLN A 166 -12.43 12.03 -5.59
N GLU A 167 -13.07 11.26 -6.48
CA GLU A 167 -14.05 10.24 -6.10
C GLU A 167 -13.45 9.20 -5.15
N LEU A 168 -12.25 8.69 -5.46
CA LEU A 168 -11.53 7.73 -4.63
C LEU A 168 -11.22 8.30 -3.24
N LEU A 169 -10.82 9.56 -3.17
CA LEU A 169 -10.56 10.24 -1.90
C LEU A 169 -11.83 10.33 -1.05
N GLN A 170 -12.96 10.70 -1.65
CA GLN A 170 -14.25 10.76 -0.94
C GLN A 170 -14.67 9.37 -0.43
N LEU A 171 -14.52 8.34 -1.25
CA LEU A 171 -14.80 6.95 -0.85
C LEU A 171 -13.89 6.47 0.27
N LYS A 172 -12.60 6.82 0.26
CA LYS A 172 -11.68 6.50 1.36
C LYS A 172 -12.10 7.17 2.67
N LEU A 173 -12.49 8.45 2.61
CA LEU A 173 -12.95 9.18 3.80
C LEU A 173 -14.25 8.59 4.36
N THR A 174 -15.23 8.27 3.51
CA THR A 174 -16.49 7.65 3.97
C THR A 174 -16.26 6.24 4.51
N SER A 175 -15.44 5.42 3.84
CA SER A 175 -15.04 4.10 4.33
C SER A 175 -14.36 4.17 5.70
N GLY A 176 -13.43 5.12 5.88
CA GLY A 176 -12.77 5.36 7.17
C GLY A 176 -13.75 5.75 8.28
N LYS A 177 -14.68 6.67 8.00
CA LYS A 177 -15.74 7.06 8.96
C LYS A 177 -16.64 5.87 9.31
N THR A 178 -17.09 5.10 8.33
CA THR A 178 -17.92 3.91 8.55
C THR A 178 -17.18 2.87 9.39
N ALA A 179 -15.89 2.65 9.15
CA ALA A 179 -15.07 1.74 9.96
C ALA A 179 -14.92 2.21 11.41
N GLN A 180 -14.79 3.53 11.65
CA GLN A 180 -14.76 4.09 13.00
C GLN A 180 -16.09 3.86 13.73
N VAL A 181 -17.23 4.14 13.06
CA VAL A 181 -18.57 3.91 13.62
C VAL A 181 -18.79 2.42 13.92
N LEU A 182 -18.40 1.53 13.00
CA LEU A 182 -18.50 0.09 13.19
C LEU A 182 -17.69 -0.37 14.42
N ASN A 183 -16.45 0.10 14.55
CA ASN A 183 -15.60 -0.24 15.69
C ASN A 183 -16.16 0.29 17.02
N PHE A 184 -16.80 1.46 17.01
CA PHE A 184 -17.47 2.01 18.17
C PHE A 184 -18.63 1.11 18.63
N TYR A 185 -19.52 0.72 17.71
CA TYR A 185 -20.64 -0.17 18.04
C TYR A 185 -20.18 -1.59 18.42
N LYS A 186 -19.09 -2.09 17.81
CA LYS A 186 -18.49 -3.36 18.17
C LYS A 186 -18.02 -3.37 19.63
N ARG A 187 -17.37 -2.30 20.10
CA ARG A 187 -16.98 -2.15 21.51
C ARG A 187 -18.18 -2.09 22.43
N LYS A 188 -19.17 -1.24 22.13
CA LYS A 188 -20.42 -1.18 22.93
C LYS A 188 -21.11 -2.53 23.05
N LEU A 189 -21.15 -3.31 21.98
CA LEU A 189 -21.72 -4.64 21.99
C LEU A 189 -20.91 -5.60 22.87
N GLN A 190 -19.58 -5.53 22.78
CA GLN A 190 -18.69 -6.32 23.62
C GLN A 190 -18.91 -5.99 25.11
N ASP A 191 -18.91 -4.70 25.48
CA ASP A 191 -19.14 -4.25 26.86
C ASP A 191 -20.49 -4.74 27.40
N ALA A 192 -21.56 -4.63 26.59
CA ALA A 192 -22.89 -5.10 26.95
C ALA A 192 -22.95 -6.63 27.10
N THR A 193 -22.21 -7.36 26.27
CA THR A 193 -22.12 -8.83 26.35
C THR A 193 -21.37 -9.24 27.62
N GLU A 194 -20.25 -8.60 27.92
CA GLU A 194 -19.48 -8.84 29.15
C GLU A 194 -20.33 -8.55 30.39
N MET A 195 -21.04 -7.41 30.43
CA MET A 195 -21.96 -7.08 31.50
C MET A 195 -23.09 -8.13 31.65
N SER A 196 -23.68 -8.56 30.54
CA SER A 196 -24.69 -9.63 30.53
C SER A 196 -24.15 -10.94 31.11
N THR A 197 -22.93 -11.34 30.72
CA THR A 197 -22.30 -12.55 31.27
C THR A 197 -22.01 -12.44 32.77
N SER A 198 -21.58 -11.28 33.25
CA SER A 198 -21.38 -11.02 34.68
C SER A 198 -22.70 -11.09 35.44
N LEU A 199 -23.76 -10.45 34.94
CA LEU A 199 -25.08 -10.50 35.56
C LEU A 199 -25.66 -11.93 35.59
N MET A 200 -25.48 -12.71 34.52
CA MET A 200 -25.89 -14.12 34.50
C MET A 200 -25.16 -14.96 35.56
N LYS A 201 -23.87 -14.68 35.79
CA LYS A 201 -23.08 -15.30 36.86
C LYS A 201 -23.61 -14.91 38.23
N ASP A 202 -23.87 -13.62 38.47
CA ASP A 202 -24.41 -13.12 39.73
C ASP A 202 -25.81 -13.69 40.01
N ILE A 203 -26.68 -13.77 39.00
CA ILE A 203 -28.01 -14.38 39.12
C ILE A 203 -27.87 -15.86 39.52
N SER A 204 -26.95 -16.59 38.88
CA SER A 204 -26.71 -18.01 39.20
C SER A 204 -26.23 -18.18 40.64
N GLN A 205 -25.29 -17.34 41.09
CA GLN A 205 -24.79 -17.35 42.47
C GLN A 205 -25.90 -17.00 43.48
N ARG A 206 -26.71 -15.97 43.22
CA ARG A 206 -27.83 -15.60 44.08
C ARG A 206 -28.89 -16.70 44.16
N LYS A 207 -29.20 -17.38 43.05
CA LYS A 207 -30.11 -18.54 43.05
C LYS A 207 -29.59 -19.69 43.91
N GLU A 208 -28.29 -19.97 43.85
CA GLU A 208 -27.66 -21.00 44.70
C GLU A 208 -27.74 -20.64 46.19
N LEU A 209 -27.43 -19.38 46.53
CA LEU A 209 -27.54 -18.87 47.90
C LEU A 209 -28.98 -18.89 48.40
N LEU A 210 -29.95 -18.48 47.59
CA LEU A 210 -31.37 -18.56 47.92
C LEU A 210 -31.77 -20.01 48.23
N GLY A 211 -31.37 -20.97 47.40
CA GLY A 211 -31.62 -22.39 47.65
C GLY A 211 -30.91 -22.95 48.90
N LYS A 212 -29.83 -22.33 49.39
CA LYS A 212 -29.23 -22.65 50.70
C LYS A 212 -30.10 -22.11 51.84
N ILE A 213 -30.49 -20.84 51.76
CA ILE A 213 -31.33 -20.18 52.76
C ILE A 213 -32.70 -20.86 52.88
N GLU A 214 -33.33 -21.24 51.77
CA GLU A 214 -34.61 -21.96 51.79
C GLU A 214 -34.51 -23.31 52.52
N ARG A 215 -33.40 -24.04 52.31
CA ARG A 215 -33.14 -25.31 53.03
C ARG A 215 -32.88 -25.08 54.51
N GLU A 216 -32.11 -24.06 54.86
CA GLU A 216 -31.85 -23.69 56.26
C GLU A 216 -33.15 -23.23 56.95
N ALA A 217 -33.97 -22.42 56.29
CA ALA A 217 -35.26 -21.97 56.80
C ALA A 217 -36.22 -23.14 57.05
N ALA A 218 -36.29 -24.11 56.13
CA ALA A 218 -37.09 -25.33 56.32
C ALA A 218 -36.62 -26.13 57.54
N LEU A 219 -35.30 -26.31 57.71
CA LEU A 219 -34.72 -26.99 58.87
C LEU A 219 -35.04 -26.24 60.18
N VAL A 220 -34.90 -24.92 60.19
CA VAL A 220 -35.21 -24.09 61.37
C VAL A 220 -36.68 -24.16 61.74
N GLU A 221 -37.60 -24.15 60.77
CA GLU A 221 -39.03 -24.31 61.03
C GLU A 221 -39.37 -25.71 61.57
N GLU A 222 -38.72 -26.77 61.07
CA GLU A 222 -38.86 -28.13 61.61
C GLU A 222 -38.40 -28.19 63.08
N GLN A 223 -37.20 -27.70 63.37
CA GLN A 223 -36.66 -27.62 64.73
C GLN A 223 -37.53 -26.77 65.65
N ARG A 224 -38.08 -25.66 65.14
CA ARG A 224 -39.02 -24.80 65.88
C ARG A 224 -40.30 -25.56 66.21
N ALA A 225 -40.88 -26.28 65.25
CA ALA A 225 -42.10 -27.07 65.47
C ALA A 225 -41.89 -28.19 66.52
N GLU A 226 -40.74 -28.86 66.48
CA GLU A 226 -40.34 -29.84 67.50
C GLU A 226 -40.22 -29.19 68.89
N ALA A 227 -39.51 -28.08 68.99
CA ALA A 227 -39.34 -27.34 70.24
C ALA A 227 -40.68 -26.82 70.80
N GLU A 228 -41.57 -26.33 69.95
CA GLU A 228 -42.92 -25.89 70.33
C GLU A 228 -43.77 -27.07 70.85
N SER A 229 -43.70 -28.23 70.22
CA SER A 229 -44.39 -29.46 70.66
C SER A 229 -43.89 -29.91 72.05
N VAL A 230 -42.58 -29.89 72.27
CA VAL A 230 -41.98 -30.19 73.59
C VAL A 230 -42.41 -29.17 74.64
N ASN A 231 -42.35 -27.88 74.32
CA ASN A 231 -42.75 -26.80 75.23
C ASN A 231 -44.24 -26.91 75.60
N TRP A 232 -45.10 -27.20 74.63
CA TRP A 232 -46.51 -27.45 74.87
C TRP A 232 -46.73 -28.62 75.84
N ARG A 233 -46.00 -29.73 75.65
CA ARG A 233 -46.06 -30.89 76.55
C ARG A 233 -45.62 -30.54 77.97
N LEU A 234 -44.51 -29.82 78.12
CA LEU A 234 -44.00 -29.37 79.43
C LEU A 234 -44.98 -28.42 80.13
N ARG A 235 -45.58 -27.48 79.40
CA ARG A 235 -46.62 -26.58 79.93
C ARG A 235 -47.85 -27.34 80.40
N LYS A 236 -48.27 -28.36 79.65
CA LYS A 236 -49.36 -29.26 80.06
C LYS A 236 -49.00 -30.04 81.32
N GLN A 237 -47.78 -30.59 81.41
CA GLN A 237 -47.30 -31.25 82.63
C GLN A 237 -47.25 -30.29 83.83
N LEU A 238 -46.85 -29.02 83.62
CA LEU A 238 -46.87 -27.97 84.64
C LEU A 238 -48.29 -27.60 85.08
N SER A 239 -49.26 -27.54 84.16
CA SER A 239 -50.66 -27.29 84.52
C SER A 239 -51.29 -28.47 85.25
N ASP A 240 -50.93 -29.69 84.88
CA ASP A 240 -51.41 -30.93 85.52
C ASP A 240 -50.70 -31.17 86.87
N TYR A 241 -49.59 -30.48 87.14
CA TYR A 241 -48.86 -30.55 88.39
C TYR A 241 -49.53 -29.70 89.48
N GLY A 242 -50.34 -30.37 90.32
CA GLY A 242 -50.84 -29.81 91.57
C GLY A 242 -50.00 -30.27 92.76
N VAL A 243 -49.53 -29.32 93.58
CA VAL A 243 -48.86 -29.65 94.86
C VAL A 243 -49.87 -30.36 95.77
N PRO A 244 -49.66 -31.63 96.15
CA PRO A 244 -50.60 -32.32 97.02
C PRO A 244 -50.73 -31.58 98.36
N PRO A 245 -51.94 -31.45 98.93
CA PRO A 245 -52.12 -30.82 100.23
C PRO A 245 -51.22 -31.47 101.28
N VAL A 246 -50.59 -30.68 102.15
CA VAL A 246 -49.61 -31.15 103.16
C VAL A 246 -50.17 -32.32 103.98
N LEU A 247 -51.46 -32.30 104.30
CA LEU A 247 -52.16 -33.38 104.99
C LEU A 247 -52.11 -34.72 104.23
N SER A 248 -52.24 -34.73 102.91
CA SER A 248 -52.14 -35.95 102.09
C SER A 248 -50.72 -36.52 102.07
N TYR A 249 -49.70 -35.64 102.11
CA TYR A 249 -48.30 -36.04 102.23
C TYR A 249 -48.03 -36.62 103.61
N VAL A 250 -48.49 -35.95 104.68
CA VAL A 250 -48.37 -36.43 106.07
C VAL A 250 -49.09 -37.78 106.25
N GLN A 251 -50.28 -37.96 105.66
CA GLN A 251 -50.98 -39.25 105.69
C GLN A 251 -50.20 -40.36 104.98
N LYS A 252 -49.58 -40.08 103.82
CA LYS A 252 -48.72 -41.04 103.14
C LYS A 252 -47.44 -41.33 103.94
N GLU A 253 -46.84 -40.32 104.59
CA GLU A 253 -45.68 -40.49 105.48
C GLU A 253 -46.05 -41.34 106.70
N MET A 254 -47.19 -41.07 107.34
CA MET A 254 -47.71 -41.90 108.43
C MET A 254 -47.90 -43.34 107.97
N ALA A 255 -48.52 -43.58 106.81
CA ALA A 255 -48.66 -44.92 106.25
C ALA A 255 -47.30 -45.60 105.99
N VAL A 256 -46.29 -44.86 105.52
CA VAL A 256 -44.91 -45.36 105.38
C VAL A 256 -44.30 -45.69 106.75
N THR A 257 -44.54 -44.89 107.78
CA THR A 257 -44.03 -45.13 109.13
C THR A 257 -44.72 -46.33 109.79
N ASP A 258 -46.02 -46.53 109.58
CA ASP A 258 -46.77 -47.69 110.03
C ASP A 258 -46.29 -48.96 109.33
N LEU A 259 -46.06 -48.89 108.01
CA LEU A 259 -45.45 -49.98 107.27
C LEU A 259 -44.03 -50.29 107.78
N LYS A 260 -43.20 -49.29 108.07
CA LYS A 260 -41.88 -49.50 108.70
C LYS A 260 -41.98 -50.12 110.10
N ASN A 261 -42.96 -49.72 110.90
CA ASN A 261 -43.18 -50.27 112.24
C ASN A 261 -43.68 -51.72 112.18
N SER A 262 -44.59 -52.02 111.26
CA SER A 262 -45.04 -53.40 111.01
C SER A 262 -43.90 -54.27 110.47
N LEU A 263 -43.05 -53.76 109.59
CA LEU A 263 -41.83 -54.44 109.14
C LEU A 263 -40.93 -54.79 110.33
N LYS A 264 -40.64 -53.83 111.22
CA LYS A 264 -39.87 -54.07 112.45
C LYS A 264 -40.53 -55.06 113.41
N ALA A 265 -41.86 -55.07 113.47
CA ALA A 265 -42.60 -56.04 114.28
C ALA A 265 -42.50 -57.45 113.69
N TRP A 266 -42.58 -57.59 112.37
CA TRP A 266 -42.34 -58.85 111.68
C TRP A 266 -40.89 -59.32 111.83
N GLU A 267 -39.90 -58.44 111.69
CA GLU A 267 -38.49 -58.74 111.98
C GLU A 267 -38.30 -59.29 113.40
N ARG A 268 -38.94 -58.67 114.41
CA ARG A 268 -38.92 -59.18 115.79
C ARG A 268 -39.60 -60.55 115.94
N LYS A 269 -40.74 -60.78 115.27
CA LYS A 269 -41.40 -62.10 115.27
C LYS A 269 -40.51 -63.17 114.64
N THR A 270 -39.81 -62.84 113.54
CA THR A 270 -38.85 -63.74 112.90
C THR A 270 -37.68 -64.04 113.84
N ALA A 271 -37.13 -63.05 114.54
CA ALA A 271 -36.07 -63.27 115.53
C ALA A 271 -36.52 -64.15 116.71
N VAL A 272 -37.76 -64.00 117.20
CA VAL A 272 -38.33 -64.88 118.24
C VAL A 272 -38.49 -66.30 117.71
N ALA A 273 -38.98 -66.47 116.48
CA ALA A 273 -39.10 -67.79 115.84
C ALA A 273 -37.72 -68.46 115.62
N GLU A 274 -36.68 -67.68 115.30
CA GLU A 274 -35.31 -68.18 115.22
C GLU A 274 -34.75 -68.57 116.58
N MET A 275 -35.01 -67.78 117.64
CA MET A 275 -34.61 -68.13 119.01
C MET A 275 -35.33 -69.38 119.54
N THR A 276 -36.63 -69.55 119.26
CA THR A 276 -37.36 -70.78 119.63
C THR A 276 -36.87 -71.97 118.82
N LEU A 277 -36.56 -71.82 117.53
CA LEU A 277 -35.90 -72.87 116.76
C LEU A 277 -34.52 -73.23 117.36
N GLN A 278 -33.76 -72.25 117.84
CA GLN A 278 -32.49 -72.47 118.53
C GLN A 278 -32.68 -73.19 119.87
N SER A 279 -33.71 -72.85 120.64
CA SER A 279 -34.00 -73.54 121.90
C SER A 279 -34.48 -74.97 121.68
N TYR A 280 -35.32 -75.23 120.65
CA TYR A 280 -35.66 -76.59 120.22
C TYR A 280 -34.43 -77.37 119.76
N ARG A 281 -33.48 -76.74 119.04
CA ARG A 281 -32.19 -77.37 118.68
C ARG A 281 -31.33 -77.69 119.91
N ARG A 282 -31.29 -76.81 120.91
CA ARG A 282 -30.55 -77.06 122.17
C ARG A 282 -31.19 -78.16 123.02
N ALA A 283 -32.52 -78.16 123.14
CA ALA A 283 -33.27 -79.21 123.84
C ALA A 283 -33.12 -80.58 123.13
N TRP A 284 -33.20 -80.61 121.79
CA TRP A 284 -32.95 -81.81 120.99
C TRP A 284 -31.52 -82.35 121.18
N ASN A 285 -30.52 -81.47 121.25
CA ASN A 285 -29.14 -81.88 121.51
C ASN A 285 -28.94 -82.42 122.94
N GLN A 286 -29.67 -81.95 123.95
CA GLN A 286 -29.67 -82.53 125.30
C GLN A 286 -30.33 -83.92 125.35
N VAL A 287 -31.40 -84.14 124.58
CA VAL A 287 -32.02 -85.47 124.40
C VAL A 287 -31.11 -86.43 123.63
N LYS A 288 -30.22 -85.91 122.77
CA LYS A 288 -29.25 -86.71 121.98
C LYS A 288 -27.97 -87.08 122.73
N MET A 289 -27.59 -86.36 123.78
CA MET A 289 -26.37 -86.58 124.59
C MET A 289 -26.64 -87.36 125.90
N SER A 290 -27.87 -87.86 126.08
CA SER A 290 -28.29 -88.71 127.21
C SER A 290 -28.62 -90.16 126.77
N GLY A 291 -28.15 -90.55 125.59
CA GLY A 291 -27.97 -91.94 125.17
C GLY A 291 -26.50 -92.32 125.26
#